data_AF-A0A2V9KK85-F1
#
_entry.id   AF-A0A2V9KK85-F1
#
_cell.length_a   1.000
_cell.length_b   1.000
_cell.length_c   1.000
_cell.angle_alpha   90.00
_cell.angle_beta   90.00
_cell.angle_gamma   90.00
#
_symmetry.space_group_name_H-M   'P 1'
#
loop_
_entity.id
_entity.type
_entity.pdbx_description
1 polymer ?
#
loop_
_entity_poly.entity_id
_entity_poly.type
_entity_poly.pdbx_seq_one_letter_code
_entity_poly.pdbx_strand_id
1 'polypeptide(L)'
;HKSREHVAMEGAERASRFLARAGVRHTIAVRVGSVVDQIAAHAREDTVVVMGRSEMSELRKLFFGSKSMSVVEAVNCPVLIVK
;
A
#
# COMPACT_ATOMS: atom_id res chain seq x y z
N HIS A 1 7.86 20.50 11.85
CA HIS A 1 6.81 19.46 11.78
C HIS A 1 6.67 19.09 10.30
N LYS A 2 7.06 17.89 9.85
CA LYS A 2 6.94 17.50 8.43
C LYS A 2 5.49 17.15 8.12
N SER A 3 4.96 17.61 6.99
CA SER A 3 3.61 17.23 6.54
C SER A 3 3.57 15.74 6.20
N ARG A 4 2.40 15.09 6.38
CA ARG A 4 2.22 13.66 6.07
C ARG A 4 2.54 13.32 4.62
N GLU A 5 2.29 14.25 3.71
CA GLU A 5 2.62 14.12 2.29
C GLU A 5 4.13 14.06 2.05
N HIS A 6 4.91 14.88 2.78
CA HIS A 6 6.36 14.84 2.69
C HIS A 6 6.91 13.48 3.12
N VAL A 7 6.39 12.91 4.21
CA VAL A 7 6.79 11.57 4.68
C VAL A 7 6.42 10.49 3.66
N ALA A 8 5.22 10.59 3.05
CA ALA A 8 4.80 9.66 2.01
C ALA A 8 5.72 9.74 0.78
N MET A 9 6.10 10.95 0.35
CA MET A 9 7.01 11.16 -0.78
C MET A 9 8.39 10.58 -0.51
N GLU A 10 8.97 10.82 0.67
CA GLU A 10 10.28 10.24 1.04
C GLU A 10 10.28 8.70 0.97
N GLY A 11 9.20 8.06 1.43
CA GLY A 11 9.02 6.62 1.33
C GLY A 11 8.94 6.14 -0.12
N ALA A 12 8.15 6.85 -0.95
CA ALA A 12 7.97 6.54 -2.37
C ALA A 12 9.29 6.64 -3.15
N GLU A 13 10.06 7.71 -2.91
CA GLU A 13 11.38 7.89 -3.53
C GLU A 13 12.38 6.81 -3.13
N ARG A 14 12.35 6.38 -1.85
CA ARG A 14 13.21 5.29 -1.39
C ARG A 14 12.88 3.98 -2.12
N ALA A 15 11.60 3.65 -2.27
CA ALA A 15 11.16 2.47 -3.01
C ALA A 15 11.55 2.55 -4.50
N SER A 16 11.37 3.71 -5.12
CA SER A 16 11.77 3.93 -6.51
C SER A 16 13.26 3.72 -6.75
N ARG A 17 14.12 4.28 -5.90
CA ARG A 17 15.57 4.04 -5.98
C ARG A 17 15.92 2.56 -5.85
N PHE A 18 15.23 1.82 -4.98
CA PHE A 18 15.43 0.39 -4.82
C PHE A 18 15.03 -0.39 -6.09
N LEU A 19 13.83 -0.13 -6.62
CA LEU A 19 13.33 -0.77 -7.84
C LEU A 19 14.18 -0.43 -9.07
N ALA A 20 14.62 0.83 -9.20
CA ALA A 20 15.52 1.26 -10.26
C ALA A 20 16.84 0.47 -10.24
N ARG A 21 17.46 0.32 -9.07
CA ARG A 21 18.70 -0.46 -8.90
C ARG A 21 18.52 -1.94 -9.21
N ALA A 22 17.32 -2.47 -8.97
CA ALA A 22 16.97 -3.84 -9.31
C ALA A 22 16.61 -4.03 -10.80
N GLY A 23 16.66 -2.96 -11.63
CA GLY A 23 16.25 -3.02 -13.03
C GLY A 23 14.75 -3.19 -13.26
N VAL A 24 13.93 -2.97 -12.22
CA VAL A 24 12.48 -3.14 -12.28
C VAL A 24 11.84 -1.85 -12.79
N ARG A 25 11.14 -1.94 -13.93
CA ARG A 25 10.31 -0.84 -14.42
C ARG A 25 9.19 -0.55 -13.43
N HIS A 26 9.06 0.70 -13.01
CA HIS A 26 8.10 1.10 -12.00
C HIS A 26 7.62 2.54 -12.23
N THR A 27 6.48 2.87 -11.63
CA THR A 27 5.97 4.23 -11.51
C THR A 27 5.67 4.52 -10.04
N ILE A 28 5.63 5.81 -9.68
CA ILE A 28 5.32 6.25 -8.32
C ILE A 28 4.02 7.04 -8.35
N ALA A 29 3.12 6.74 -7.41
CA ALA A 29 1.90 7.50 -7.18
C ALA A 29 1.74 7.76 -5.69
N VAL A 30 1.74 9.04 -5.30
CA VAL A 30 1.28 9.48 -3.97
C VAL A 30 -0.13 10.05 -4.13
N ARG A 31 -1.06 9.65 -3.26
CA ARG A 31 -2.47 10.06 -3.29
C ARG A 31 -2.93 10.46 -1.90
N VAL A 32 -3.89 11.38 -1.83
CA VAL A 32 -4.52 11.84 -0.59
C VAL A 32 -5.99 11.46 -0.63
N GLY A 33 -6.48 10.82 0.43
CA GLY A 33 -7.86 10.35 0.54
C GLY A 33 -7.99 9.05 1.32
N SER A 34 -9.14 8.38 1.17
CA SER A 34 -9.35 7.02 1.70
C SER A 34 -8.39 6.04 1.04
N VAL A 35 -7.59 5.34 1.85
CA VAL A 35 -6.62 4.35 1.34
C VAL A 35 -7.32 3.25 0.56
N VAL A 36 -8.46 2.75 1.07
CA VAL A 36 -9.23 1.67 0.44
C VAL A 36 -9.71 2.13 -0.94
N ASP A 37 -10.34 3.29 -1.01
CA ASP A 37 -10.92 3.82 -2.25
C ASP A 37 -9.83 4.12 -3.29
N GLN A 38 -8.70 4.68 -2.86
CA GLN A 38 -7.58 4.97 -3.77
C GLN A 38 -6.92 3.69 -4.31
N ILE A 39 -6.85 2.62 -3.51
CA ILE A 39 -6.35 1.32 -3.97
C ILE A 39 -7.38 0.67 -4.91
N ALA A 40 -8.66 0.64 -4.54
CA ALA A 40 -9.71 0.06 -5.36
C ALA A 40 -9.88 0.75 -6.71
N ALA A 41 -9.74 2.08 -6.75
CA ALA A 41 -9.78 2.85 -7.99
C ALA A 41 -8.57 2.60 -8.90
N HIS A 42 -7.45 2.11 -8.37
CA HIS A 42 -6.24 1.84 -9.16
C HIS A 42 -6.08 0.35 -9.52
N ALA A 43 -6.59 -0.56 -8.69
CA ALA A 43 -6.53 -1.99 -8.91
C ALA A 43 -7.38 -2.38 -10.13
N ARG A 44 -6.85 -3.31 -10.94
CA ARG A 44 -7.53 -3.88 -12.10
C ARG A 44 -7.54 -5.40 -11.98
N GLU A 45 -8.46 -6.06 -12.66
CA GLU A 45 -8.61 -7.53 -12.60
C GLU A 45 -7.34 -8.28 -13.04
N ASP A 46 -6.52 -7.69 -13.91
CA ASP A 46 -5.25 -8.24 -14.42
C ASP A 46 -4.03 -7.94 -13.53
N THR A 47 -4.23 -7.46 -12.30
CA THR A 47 -3.14 -7.05 -11.40
C THR A 47 -3.13 -7.85 -10.10
N VAL A 48 -2.02 -7.78 -9.36
CA VAL A 48 -1.93 -8.27 -7.99
C VAL A 48 -1.59 -7.10 -7.08
N VAL A 49 -2.39 -6.90 -6.04
CA VAL A 49 -2.09 -5.88 -5.01
C VAL A 49 -1.15 -6.51 -3.99
N VAL A 50 0.07 -5.98 -3.87
CA VAL A 50 1.03 -6.39 -2.84
C VAL A 50 1.10 -5.31 -1.78
N MET A 51 0.90 -5.68 -0.51
CA MET A 51 0.99 -4.75 0.61
C MET A 51 1.63 -5.39 1.85
N GLY A 52 2.32 -4.57 2.64
CA GLY A 52 2.81 -5.00 3.95
C GLY A 52 1.66 -5.14 4.95
N ARG A 53 1.90 -5.91 6.02
CA ARG A 53 1.01 -5.93 7.18
C ARG A 53 0.95 -4.53 7.80
N SER A 54 -0.26 -4.04 8.07
CA SER A 54 -0.43 -2.79 8.82
C SER A 54 0.03 -3.01 10.27
N GLU A 55 1.16 -2.43 10.68
CA GLU A 55 1.59 -2.42 12.08
C GLU A 55 0.74 -1.41 12.88
N MET A 56 -0.13 -1.90 13.76
CA MET A 56 -0.82 -1.10 14.80
C MET A 56 -0.72 -1.85 16.14
N SER A 57 -0.68 -1.07 17.23
CA SER A 57 -0.27 -1.47 18.59
C SER A 57 -0.85 -2.80 19.12
N GLU A 58 -0.06 -3.42 19.99
CA GLU A 58 -0.18 -4.76 20.56
C GLU A 58 -1.55 -5.14 21.18
N LEU A 59 -2.46 -4.19 21.36
CA LEU A 59 -3.79 -4.38 21.97
C LEU A 59 -4.93 -4.67 20.98
N ARG A 60 -4.68 -4.74 19.66
CA ARG A 60 -5.69 -5.12 18.63
C ARG A 60 -5.33 -6.38 17.81
N LYS A 61 -4.50 -7.25 18.39
CA LYS A 61 -3.83 -8.40 17.73
C LYS A 61 -4.70 -9.57 17.25
N LEU A 62 -6.02 -9.58 17.50
CA LEU A 62 -6.87 -10.74 17.21
C LEU A 62 -7.71 -10.65 15.93
N PHE A 63 -7.62 -9.54 15.18
CA PHE A 63 -8.27 -9.44 13.87
C PHE A 63 -7.24 -8.99 12.83
N PHE A 64 -7.14 -9.74 11.75
CA PHE A 64 -6.53 -9.34 10.48
C PHE A 64 -6.83 -7.85 10.24
N GLY A 65 -5.81 -7.00 10.32
CA GLY A 65 -5.96 -5.57 10.58
C GLY A 65 -7.02 -4.91 9.70
N SER A 66 -7.93 -4.15 10.31
CA SER A 66 -9.17 -3.63 9.70
C SER A 66 -9.01 -2.81 8.42
N LYS A 67 -7.79 -2.47 7.99
CA LYS A 67 -7.52 -1.75 6.74
C LYS A 67 -7.10 -2.67 5.60
N SER A 68 -6.25 -3.66 5.87
CA SER A 68 -5.86 -4.66 4.87
C SER A 68 -7.06 -5.52 4.47
N MET A 69 -7.91 -5.89 5.43
CA MET A 69 -9.14 -6.64 5.14
C MET A 69 -10.11 -5.82 4.29
N SER A 70 -10.30 -4.52 4.59
CA SER A 70 -11.14 -3.66 3.75
C SER A 70 -10.62 -3.51 2.32
N VAL A 71 -9.31 -3.59 2.09
CA VAL A 71 -8.76 -3.63 0.72
C VAL A 71 -9.10 -4.96 0.05
N VAL A 72 -8.90 -6.08 0.74
CA VAL A 72 -9.26 -7.43 0.22
C VAL A 72 -10.73 -7.50 -0.18
N GLU A 73 -11.62 -6.90 0.62
CA GLU A 73 -13.06 -6.84 0.34
C GLU A 73 -13.42 -5.86 -0.80
N ALA A 74 -12.59 -4.85 -1.07
CA ALA A 74 -12.89 -3.77 -2.00
C ALA A 74 -12.30 -3.95 -3.41
N VAL A 75 -11.42 -4.93 -3.64
CA VAL A 75 -10.77 -5.15 -4.93
C VAL A 75 -11.16 -6.48 -5.57
N ASN A 76 -11.29 -6.50 -6.89
CA ASN A 76 -11.61 -7.69 -7.68
C ASN A 76 -10.35 -8.44 -8.16
N CYS A 77 -9.23 -8.34 -7.44
CA CYS A 77 -7.95 -8.92 -7.84
C CYS A 77 -7.22 -9.58 -6.66
N PRO A 78 -6.28 -10.51 -6.90
CA PRO A 78 -5.54 -11.14 -5.81
C PRO A 78 -4.78 -10.12 -4.95
N VAL A 79 -4.85 -10.30 -3.62
CA VAL A 79 -4.09 -9.49 -2.65
C VAL A 79 -3.05 -10.36 -1.94
N LEU A 80 -1.79 -9.99 -2.07
CA LEU A 80 -0.67 -10.63 -1.36
C LEU A 80 -0.24 -9.75 -0.18
N ILE A 81 -0.44 -10.28 1.03
CA ILE A 81 0.00 -9.62 2.27
C ILE A 81 1.34 -10.22 2.71
N VAL A 82 2.37 -9.38 2.78
CA VAL A 82 3.74 -9.78 3.15
C VAL A 82 4.13 -9.27 4.56
N LYS A 83 5.01 -10.00 5.24
CA LYS A 83 5.57 -9.64 6.55
C LYS A 83 6.85 -8.83 6.39
#